data_AF-A0A9W4UW61-F1
#
_entry.id   AF-A0A9W4UW61-F1
#
_cell.length_a   1.000
_cell.length_b   1.000
_cell.length_c   1.000
_cell.angle_alpha   90.00
_cell.angle_beta   90.00
_cell.angle_gamma   90.00
#
_symmetry.space_group_name_H-M   'P 1'
#
loop_
_entity.id
_entity.type
_entity.pdbx_description
1 polymer ?
#
loop_
_entity_poly.entity_id
_entity_poly.type
_entity_poly.pdbx_seq_one_letter_code
_entity_poly.pdbx_strand_id
1 'polypeptide(L)'
;MCMFMYQPGGTGKPNEPVQSAAFLQMEMFMVSMRRPDTGLRFASHETGPYSEELHGALESWRRSGGIVEDRDGRLRLSDKGMEMARRAWDVADDPVRKVMSAMKMQMNDMTEREAVAYTYSQHPEFAEKSKRYGEYEEFRVEAARSLYQKDKASIRLSVQISGMGHQEFVDMMAGMGINVYQPGPDGMMQIARIRNISNKLYKRLTKLDPGERGLIWAILMLEDNIHEKRMILTDDKKARSVIRGRGIEASDSFAFLQYCNNRAAMTRDEAMRAYDELWRVMGRGRPDPAHRAEFASKLS
;
A
#
# COMPACT_ATOMS: atom_id res chain seq x y z
N MET A 1 -3.69 13.05 -14.18
CA MET A 1 -2.33 13.15 -14.74
C MET A 1 -1.55 14.36 -14.22
N CYS A 2 -1.92 15.61 -14.55
CA CYS A 2 -1.11 16.77 -14.14
C CYS A 2 -0.95 16.92 -12.61
N MET A 3 -2.03 16.71 -11.85
CA MET A 3 -1.97 16.64 -10.37
C MET A 3 -0.99 15.57 -9.88
N PHE A 4 -0.92 14.43 -10.60
CA PHE A 4 -0.02 13.34 -10.26
C PHE A 4 1.45 13.71 -10.48
N MET A 5 1.75 14.48 -11.54
CA MET A 5 3.11 14.96 -11.83
C MET A 5 3.53 16.13 -10.94
N TYR A 6 2.58 16.89 -10.40
CA TYR A 6 2.83 18.04 -9.54
C TYR A 6 3.38 17.67 -8.15
N GLN A 7 2.84 16.61 -7.56
CA GLN A 7 3.13 16.22 -6.19
C GLN A 7 4.55 15.62 -6.01
N PRO A 8 5.06 15.58 -4.76
CA PRO A 8 6.29 14.89 -4.44
C PRO A 8 6.30 13.40 -4.76
N GLY A 9 7.45 12.88 -5.20
CA GLY A 9 7.69 11.45 -5.38
C GLY A 9 8.70 10.91 -4.37
N GLY A 10 9.53 9.98 -4.79
CA GLY A 10 10.52 9.31 -3.94
C GLY A 10 11.58 10.25 -3.34
N THR A 11 11.84 11.41 -3.97
CA THR A 11 12.80 12.40 -3.43
C THR A 11 12.18 13.43 -2.50
N GLY A 12 10.85 13.44 -2.37
CA GLY A 12 10.11 14.41 -1.56
C GLY A 12 10.01 15.81 -2.16
N LYS A 13 10.41 16.01 -3.43
CA LYS A 13 10.36 17.32 -4.12
C LYS A 13 9.16 17.40 -5.05
N PRO A 14 8.43 18.52 -5.11
CA PRO A 14 7.37 18.68 -6.10
C PRO A 14 7.96 18.69 -7.52
N ASN A 15 7.13 18.34 -8.50
CA ASN A 15 7.51 18.24 -9.92
C ASN A 15 8.64 17.24 -10.20
N GLU A 16 8.69 16.14 -9.44
CA GLU A 16 9.64 15.08 -9.74
C GLU A 16 9.33 14.46 -11.11
N PRO A 17 10.36 14.30 -11.98
CA PRO A 17 10.17 13.77 -13.30
C PRO A 17 9.67 12.32 -13.24
N VAL A 18 8.76 11.98 -14.14
CA VAL A 18 8.30 10.62 -14.43
C VAL A 18 9.20 10.03 -15.50
N GLN A 19 9.63 8.77 -15.36
CA GLN A 19 10.67 8.19 -16.21
C GLN A 19 10.34 8.20 -17.70
N SER A 20 9.11 7.88 -18.06
CA SER A 20 8.66 7.84 -19.45
C SER A 20 7.14 7.87 -19.54
N ALA A 21 6.60 8.00 -20.75
CA ALA A 21 5.16 7.91 -20.97
C ALA A 21 4.59 6.52 -20.62
N ALA A 22 5.33 5.45 -20.91
CA ALA A 22 4.94 4.09 -20.54
C ALA A 22 4.94 3.91 -19.01
N PHE A 23 5.91 4.50 -18.32
CA PHE A 23 5.94 4.49 -16.86
C PHE A 23 4.74 5.23 -16.27
N LEU A 24 4.40 6.40 -16.82
CA LEU A 24 3.23 7.17 -16.41
C LEU A 24 1.92 6.38 -16.59
N GLN A 25 1.81 5.57 -17.65
CA GLN A 25 0.66 4.67 -17.84
C GLN A 25 0.55 3.67 -16.70
N MET A 26 1.64 3.03 -16.27
CA MET A 26 1.65 2.11 -15.13
C MET A 26 1.32 2.79 -13.80
N GLU A 27 1.89 3.97 -13.53
CA GLU A 27 1.59 4.72 -12.31
C GLU A 27 0.12 5.12 -12.22
N MET A 28 -0.43 5.66 -13.31
CA MET A 28 -1.83 6.05 -13.38
C MET A 28 -2.78 4.85 -13.40
N PHE A 29 -2.35 3.71 -13.95
CA PHE A 29 -3.08 2.45 -13.83
C PHE A 29 -3.24 2.04 -12.37
N MET A 30 -2.16 2.04 -11.58
CA MET A 30 -2.23 1.72 -10.15
C MET A 30 -3.09 2.72 -9.37
N VAL A 31 -3.07 4.00 -9.75
CA VAL A 31 -4.02 4.99 -9.21
C VAL A 31 -5.46 4.59 -9.55
N SER A 32 -5.76 4.22 -10.79
CA SER A 32 -7.11 3.85 -11.23
C SER A 32 -7.63 2.59 -10.56
N MET A 33 -6.75 1.63 -10.23
CA MET A 33 -7.12 0.42 -9.49
C MET A 33 -7.55 0.75 -8.05
N ARG A 34 -7.00 1.82 -7.46
CA ARG A 34 -7.39 2.31 -6.11
C ARG A 34 -8.54 3.31 -6.15
N ARG A 35 -8.75 3.97 -7.30
CA ARG A 35 -9.78 4.98 -7.55
C ARG A 35 -10.41 4.74 -8.93
N PRO A 36 -11.46 3.89 -8.99
CA PRO A 36 -12.14 3.59 -10.26
C PRO A 36 -12.83 4.81 -10.90
N ASP A 37 -13.08 5.86 -10.14
CA ASP A 37 -13.74 7.09 -10.56
C ASP A 37 -12.80 8.12 -11.22
N THR A 38 -11.55 7.74 -11.53
CA THR A 38 -10.62 8.59 -12.28
C THR A 38 -11.07 8.91 -13.70
N GLY A 39 -12.04 8.17 -14.24
CA GLY A 39 -12.51 8.30 -15.62
C GLY A 39 -11.54 7.76 -16.67
N LEU A 40 -10.41 7.20 -16.24
CA LEU A 40 -9.43 6.53 -17.12
C LEU A 40 -9.85 5.09 -17.34
N ARG A 41 -9.76 4.63 -18.59
CA ARG A 41 -9.97 3.23 -18.95
C ARG A 41 -8.66 2.63 -19.42
N PHE A 42 -8.30 1.49 -18.84
CA PHE A 42 -7.09 0.77 -19.19
C PHE A 42 -7.43 -0.55 -19.86
N ALA A 43 -6.68 -0.88 -20.91
CA ALA A 43 -6.69 -2.17 -21.57
C ALA A 43 -5.27 -2.77 -21.58
N SER A 44 -5.18 -4.09 -21.68
CA SER A 44 -3.90 -4.78 -21.88
C SER A 44 -3.34 -4.41 -23.25
N HIS A 45 -2.10 -3.93 -23.28
CA HIS A 45 -1.38 -3.49 -24.46
C HIS A 45 0.02 -4.13 -24.50
N GLU A 46 0.74 -3.95 -25.60
CA GLU A 46 2.07 -4.56 -25.81
C GLU A 46 3.07 -4.24 -24.69
N THR A 47 2.94 -3.06 -24.08
CA THR A 47 3.81 -2.54 -23.02
C THR A 47 3.23 -2.66 -21.60
N GLY A 48 2.10 -3.36 -21.43
CA GLY A 48 1.36 -3.45 -20.18
C GLY A 48 0.04 -2.66 -20.21
N PRO A 49 -0.47 -2.17 -19.07
CA PRO A 49 -1.73 -1.42 -19.04
C PRO A 49 -1.60 -0.09 -19.80
N TYR A 50 -2.59 0.21 -20.63
CA TYR A 50 -2.59 1.41 -21.46
C TYR A 50 -3.96 2.06 -21.51
N SER A 51 -3.99 3.39 -21.35
CA SER A 51 -5.17 4.24 -21.53
C SER A 51 -4.94 5.23 -22.67
N GLU A 52 -5.82 5.17 -23.67
CA GLU A 52 -5.88 6.14 -24.78
C GLU A 52 -6.23 7.53 -24.27
N GLU A 53 -7.12 7.63 -23.28
CA GLU A 53 -7.50 8.91 -22.66
C GLU A 53 -6.31 9.56 -21.97
N LEU A 54 -5.48 8.78 -21.27
CA LEU A 54 -4.26 9.26 -20.65
C LEU A 54 -3.22 9.68 -21.69
N HIS A 55 -3.04 8.90 -22.75
CA HIS A 55 -2.14 9.24 -23.84
C HIS A 55 -2.55 10.55 -24.52
N GLY A 56 -3.83 10.68 -24.90
CA GLY A 56 -4.36 11.90 -25.51
C GLY A 56 -4.24 13.12 -24.59
N ALA A 57 -4.43 12.94 -23.28
CA ALA A 57 -4.19 14.00 -22.30
C ALA A 57 -2.71 14.40 -22.24
N LEU A 58 -1.79 13.43 -22.21
CA LEU A 58 -0.34 13.69 -22.23
C LEU A 58 0.07 14.47 -23.48
N GLU A 59 -0.39 14.06 -24.66
CA GLU A 59 -0.09 14.74 -25.93
C GLU A 59 -0.67 16.16 -26.01
N SER A 60 -1.86 16.38 -25.44
CA SER A 60 -2.44 17.72 -25.32
C SER A 60 -1.60 18.63 -24.42
N TRP A 61 -1.11 18.10 -23.29
CA TRP A 61 -0.23 18.83 -22.37
C TRP A 61 1.15 19.12 -22.96
N ARG A 62 1.72 18.18 -23.74
CA ARG A 62 2.95 18.40 -24.51
C ARG A 62 2.78 19.53 -25.52
N ARG A 63 1.74 19.45 -26.37
CA ARG A 63 1.46 20.47 -27.40
C ARG A 63 1.18 21.85 -26.83
N SER A 64 0.54 21.93 -25.67
CA SER A 64 0.26 23.21 -25.00
C SER A 64 1.45 23.78 -24.21
N GLY A 65 2.59 23.09 -24.19
CA GLY A 65 3.80 23.47 -23.44
C GLY A 65 3.67 23.29 -21.94
N GLY A 66 2.70 22.50 -21.44
CA GLY A 66 2.51 22.20 -20.03
C GLY A 66 3.44 21.08 -19.52
N ILE A 67 3.91 20.22 -20.40
CA ILE A 67 4.90 19.16 -20.08
C ILE A 67 6.13 19.37 -20.95
N VAL A 68 7.30 19.19 -20.34
CA VAL A 68 8.59 19.16 -21.01
C VAL A 68 9.27 17.82 -20.76
N GLU A 69 10.06 17.40 -21.73
CA GLU A 69 10.84 16.18 -21.68
C GLU A 69 12.32 16.55 -21.54
N ASP A 70 13.04 15.88 -20.65
CA ASP A 70 14.49 16.04 -20.57
C ASP A 70 15.23 15.19 -21.61
N ARG A 71 16.57 15.24 -21.60
CA ARG A 71 17.39 14.52 -22.58
C ARG A 71 17.30 13.00 -22.43
N ASP A 72 16.88 12.50 -21.27
CA ASP A 72 16.74 11.08 -20.95
C ASP A 72 15.31 10.58 -21.24
N GLY A 73 14.44 11.43 -21.80
CA GLY A 73 13.05 11.09 -22.09
C GLY A 73 12.10 11.22 -20.90
N ARG A 74 12.56 11.81 -19.79
CA ARG A 74 11.75 11.92 -18.56
C ARG A 74 10.83 13.13 -18.63
N LEU A 75 9.60 12.91 -18.17
CA LEU A 75 8.51 13.88 -18.25
C LEU A 75 8.43 14.69 -16.97
N ARG A 76 8.42 16.02 -17.09
CA ARG A 76 8.13 16.94 -15.97
C ARG A 76 7.21 18.06 -16.40
N LEU A 77 6.55 18.70 -15.45
CA LEU A 77 5.77 19.90 -15.75
C LEU A 77 6.72 21.06 -16.07
N SER A 78 6.36 21.87 -17.06
CA SER A 78 6.97 23.20 -17.26
C SER A 78 6.51 24.17 -16.17
N ASP A 79 7.03 25.39 -16.14
CA ASP A 79 6.55 26.42 -15.21
C ASP A 79 5.04 26.69 -15.41
N LYS A 80 4.61 26.77 -16.67
CA LYS A 80 3.19 26.88 -17.05
C LYS A 80 2.40 25.66 -16.57
N GLY A 81 2.95 24.45 -16.76
CA GLY A 81 2.31 23.21 -16.33
C GLY A 81 2.16 23.12 -14.82
N MET A 82 3.16 23.60 -14.07
CA MET A 82 3.15 23.67 -12.62
C MET A 82 2.05 24.57 -12.10
N GLU A 83 1.88 25.75 -12.69
CA GLU A 83 0.81 26.67 -12.30
C GLU A 83 -0.58 26.04 -12.53
N MET A 84 -0.79 25.44 -13.70
CA MET A 84 -2.05 24.77 -14.03
C MET A 84 -2.33 23.57 -13.11
N ALA A 85 -1.30 22.75 -12.86
CA ALA A 85 -1.43 21.57 -12.02
C ALA A 85 -1.65 21.93 -10.55
N ARG A 86 -1.03 23.01 -10.06
CA ARG A 86 -1.28 23.54 -8.71
C ARG A 86 -2.73 23.97 -8.52
N ARG A 87 -3.32 24.68 -9.48
CA ARG A 87 -4.74 25.06 -9.41
C ARG A 87 -5.65 23.84 -9.33
N ALA A 88 -5.38 22.81 -10.14
CA ALA A 88 -6.11 21.54 -10.07
C ALA A 88 -5.91 20.83 -8.74
N TRP A 89 -4.68 20.82 -8.21
CA TRP A 89 -4.35 20.24 -6.92
C TRP A 89 -5.10 20.93 -5.77
N ASP A 90 -5.13 22.26 -5.76
CA ASP A 90 -5.69 23.05 -4.67
C ASP A 90 -7.22 22.88 -4.55
N VAL A 91 -7.92 22.52 -5.63
CA VAL A 91 -9.37 22.24 -5.63
C VAL A 91 -9.71 20.75 -5.49
N ALA A 92 -8.74 19.85 -5.65
CA ALA A 92 -8.97 18.41 -5.54
C ALA A 92 -9.33 18.01 -4.11
N ASP A 93 -10.18 17.00 -3.94
CA ASP A 93 -10.50 16.51 -2.60
C ASP A 93 -9.31 15.80 -1.93
N ASP A 94 -9.37 15.75 -0.60
CA ASP A 94 -8.37 15.13 0.26
C ASP A 94 -8.09 13.65 -0.09
N PRO A 95 -9.11 12.80 -0.35
CA PRO A 95 -8.91 11.42 -0.78
C PRO A 95 -8.11 11.27 -2.08
N VAL A 96 -8.41 12.07 -3.12
CA VAL A 96 -7.70 12.03 -4.40
C VAL A 96 -6.23 12.38 -4.20
N ARG A 97 -5.95 13.47 -3.48
CA ARG A 97 -4.57 13.90 -3.19
C ARG A 97 -3.76 12.82 -2.49
N LYS A 98 -4.37 12.12 -1.52
CA LYS A 98 -3.71 11.02 -0.77
C LYS A 98 -3.37 9.84 -1.66
N VAL A 99 -4.29 9.39 -2.51
CA VAL A 99 -4.04 8.26 -3.42
C VAL A 99 -2.95 8.61 -4.42
N MET A 100 -3.04 9.79 -5.05
CA MET A 100 -2.03 10.23 -6.01
C MET A 100 -0.65 10.35 -5.35
N SER A 101 -0.55 10.99 -4.18
CA SER A 101 0.71 11.12 -3.44
C SER A 101 1.28 9.76 -3.05
N ALA A 102 0.44 8.85 -2.54
CA ALA A 102 0.88 7.52 -2.15
C ALA A 102 1.43 6.73 -3.35
N MET A 103 0.78 6.78 -4.51
CA MET A 103 1.24 6.08 -5.71
C MET A 103 2.52 6.69 -6.29
N LYS A 104 2.64 8.02 -6.29
CA LYS A 104 3.87 8.70 -6.73
C LYS A 104 5.04 8.38 -5.80
N MET A 105 4.85 8.42 -4.48
CA MET A 105 5.89 8.01 -3.52
C MET A 105 6.24 6.53 -3.64
N GLN A 106 5.25 5.69 -3.97
CA GLN A 106 5.45 4.26 -4.13
C GLN A 106 6.26 3.92 -5.39
N MET A 107 5.97 4.56 -6.52
CA MET A 107 6.47 4.10 -7.83
C MET A 107 7.55 4.98 -8.45
N ASN A 108 7.64 6.28 -8.15
CA ASN A 108 8.44 7.20 -8.98
C ASN A 108 9.96 6.94 -8.99
N ASP A 109 10.47 6.25 -7.97
CA ASP A 109 11.87 5.83 -7.82
C ASP A 109 12.11 4.34 -8.18
N MET A 110 11.07 3.65 -8.66
CA MET A 110 11.21 2.32 -9.24
C MET A 110 11.86 2.42 -10.62
N THR A 111 12.73 1.49 -10.98
CA THR A 111 13.16 1.35 -12.38
C THR A 111 12.00 0.86 -13.25
N GLU A 112 12.11 0.99 -14.57
CA GLU A 112 11.08 0.49 -15.48
C GLU A 112 10.81 -1.03 -15.28
N ARG A 113 11.87 -1.82 -15.09
CA ARG A 113 11.77 -3.26 -14.79
C ARG A 113 11.00 -3.50 -13.48
N GLU A 114 11.32 -2.73 -12.44
CA GLU A 114 10.64 -2.82 -11.14
C GLU A 114 9.15 -2.45 -11.25
N ALA A 115 8.81 -1.40 -11.99
CA ALA A 115 7.41 -1.01 -12.20
C ALA A 115 6.63 -2.08 -12.97
N VAL A 116 7.21 -2.66 -14.03
CA VAL A 116 6.60 -3.77 -14.78
C VAL A 116 6.36 -4.96 -13.85
N ALA A 117 7.37 -5.38 -13.09
CA ALA A 117 7.24 -6.50 -12.15
C ALA A 117 6.18 -6.25 -11.06
N TYR A 118 6.16 -5.03 -10.52
CA TYR A 118 5.19 -4.61 -9.52
C TYR A 118 3.76 -4.62 -10.09
N THR A 119 3.56 -4.12 -11.29
CA THR A 119 2.24 -4.07 -11.94
C THR A 119 1.76 -5.46 -12.34
N TYR A 120 2.59 -6.27 -13.00
CA TYR A 120 2.20 -7.60 -13.49
C TYR A 120 1.95 -8.61 -12.37
N SER A 121 2.67 -8.50 -11.25
CA SER A 121 2.41 -9.37 -10.11
C SER A 121 1.03 -9.12 -9.49
N GLN A 122 0.59 -7.85 -9.40
CA GLN A 122 -0.71 -7.49 -8.81
C GLN A 122 -1.88 -7.62 -9.81
N HIS A 123 -1.59 -7.46 -11.10
CA HIS A 123 -2.57 -7.47 -12.19
C HIS A 123 -2.09 -8.35 -13.37
N PRO A 124 -1.99 -9.66 -13.18
CA PRO A 124 -1.43 -10.59 -14.17
C PRO A 124 -2.20 -10.60 -15.50
N GLU A 125 -3.49 -10.26 -15.50
CA GLU A 125 -4.33 -10.14 -16.70
C GLU A 125 -3.86 -9.05 -17.69
N PHE A 126 -3.06 -8.09 -17.21
CA PHE A 126 -2.42 -7.07 -18.05
C PHE A 126 -1.04 -7.49 -18.55
N ALA A 127 -0.51 -8.60 -18.04
CA ALA A 127 0.77 -9.19 -18.43
C ALA A 127 0.61 -10.16 -19.62
N GLU A 128 -0.46 -10.96 -19.64
CA GLU A 128 -0.66 -12.07 -20.61
C GLU A 128 -0.60 -11.65 -22.09
N LYS A 129 -1.02 -10.42 -22.40
CA LYS A 129 -1.01 -9.87 -23.77
C LYS A 129 0.21 -8.99 -24.05
N SER A 130 1.07 -8.79 -23.07
CA SER A 130 2.25 -7.95 -23.24
C SER A 130 3.37 -8.74 -23.92
N LYS A 131 3.99 -8.11 -24.93
CA LYS A 131 5.23 -8.61 -25.53
C LYS A 131 6.39 -8.67 -24.51
N ARG A 132 6.27 -7.94 -23.40
CA ARG A 132 7.26 -7.87 -22.33
C ARG A 132 7.13 -9.01 -21.32
N TYR A 133 6.16 -9.92 -21.45
CA TYR A 133 5.99 -11.00 -20.49
C TYR A 133 7.25 -11.88 -20.39
N GLY A 134 7.87 -12.22 -21.53
CA GLY A 134 9.13 -12.97 -21.55
C GLY A 134 10.27 -12.22 -20.85
N GLU A 135 10.45 -10.94 -21.16
CA GLU A 135 11.45 -10.09 -20.48
C GLU A 135 11.19 -10.03 -18.96
N TYR A 136 9.93 -9.89 -18.55
CA TYR A 136 9.54 -9.88 -17.16
C TYR A 136 9.99 -11.14 -16.42
N GLU A 137 9.79 -12.33 -17.00
CA GLU A 137 10.24 -13.58 -16.39
C GLU A 137 11.76 -13.62 -16.17
N GLU A 138 12.55 -13.00 -17.05
CA GLU A 138 14.01 -12.95 -16.91
C GLU A 138 14.48 -12.07 -15.74
N PHE A 139 13.77 -10.97 -15.45
CA PHE A 139 14.20 -10.01 -14.41
C PHE A 139 13.36 -10.03 -13.13
N ARG A 140 12.25 -10.78 -13.06
CA ARG A 140 11.30 -10.72 -11.92
C ARG A 140 11.94 -11.00 -10.57
N VAL A 141 12.92 -11.89 -10.49
CA VAL A 141 13.65 -12.20 -9.24
C VAL A 141 14.50 -11.00 -8.81
N GLU A 142 15.25 -10.40 -9.73
CA GLU A 142 16.05 -9.21 -9.46
C GLU A 142 15.17 -8.01 -9.07
N ALA A 143 14.04 -7.82 -9.76
CA ALA A 143 13.09 -6.77 -9.46
C ALA A 143 12.45 -6.96 -8.07
N ALA A 144 12.03 -8.17 -7.72
CA ALA A 144 11.52 -8.50 -6.39
C ALA A 144 12.51 -8.14 -5.29
N ARG A 145 13.78 -8.55 -5.45
CA ARG A 145 14.87 -8.21 -4.53
C ARG A 145 15.02 -6.70 -4.38
N SER A 146 15.14 -5.98 -5.50
CA SER A 146 15.34 -4.53 -5.48
C SER A 146 14.17 -3.80 -4.84
N LEU A 147 12.93 -4.19 -5.16
CA LEU A 147 11.72 -3.64 -4.56
C LEU A 147 11.66 -3.90 -3.05
N TYR A 148 12.07 -5.07 -2.58
CA TYR A 148 12.18 -5.36 -1.15
C TYR A 148 13.24 -4.46 -0.49
N GLN A 149 14.42 -4.33 -1.09
CA GLN A 149 15.51 -3.50 -0.58
C GLN A 149 15.17 -2.01 -0.52
N LYS A 150 14.35 -1.52 -1.45
CA LYS A 150 13.82 -0.14 -1.49
C LYS A 150 12.58 0.05 -0.60
N ASP A 151 12.19 -0.95 0.17
CA ASP A 151 10.98 -0.98 1.01
C ASP A 151 9.67 -0.76 0.22
N LYS A 152 9.68 -1.02 -1.09
CA LYS A 152 8.53 -0.89 -1.99
C LYS A 152 7.69 -2.16 -2.07
N ALA A 153 8.28 -3.32 -1.82
CA ALA A 153 7.57 -4.59 -1.71
C ALA A 153 7.73 -5.20 -0.31
N SER A 154 6.66 -5.78 0.21
CA SER A 154 6.74 -6.64 1.40
C SER A 154 7.40 -7.97 1.03
N ILE A 155 7.77 -8.78 2.03
CA ILE A 155 8.30 -10.13 1.77
C ILE A 155 7.36 -10.95 0.90
N ARG A 156 6.05 -10.90 1.20
CA ARG A 156 5.03 -11.64 0.45
C ARG A 156 4.92 -11.15 -0.98
N LEU A 157 4.83 -9.83 -1.18
CA LEU A 157 4.77 -9.29 -2.54
C LEU A 157 6.05 -9.61 -3.32
N SER A 158 7.20 -9.60 -2.65
CA SER A 158 8.47 -9.97 -3.29
C SER A 158 8.50 -11.44 -3.69
N VAL A 159 7.99 -12.34 -2.86
CA VAL A 159 7.80 -13.77 -3.19
C VAL A 159 6.84 -13.94 -4.38
N GLN A 160 5.73 -13.19 -4.39
CA GLN A 160 4.77 -13.20 -5.51
C GLN A 160 5.42 -12.70 -6.81
N ILE A 161 6.16 -11.58 -6.75
CA ILE A 161 6.88 -11.03 -7.89
C ILE A 161 7.94 -12.03 -8.35
N SER A 162 8.76 -12.59 -7.47
CA SER A 162 9.85 -13.50 -7.87
C SER A 162 9.36 -14.84 -8.39
N GLY A 163 8.17 -15.29 -7.97
CA GLY A 163 7.66 -16.63 -8.28
C GLY A 163 8.35 -17.75 -7.49
N MET A 164 9.24 -17.39 -6.56
CA MET A 164 9.98 -18.33 -5.73
C MET A 164 9.13 -18.85 -4.57
N GLY A 165 9.57 -19.94 -3.94
CA GLY A 165 9.04 -20.33 -2.63
C GLY A 165 9.38 -19.28 -1.56
N HIS A 166 8.53 -19.15 -0.54
CA HIS A 166 8.79 -18.22 0.57
C HIS A 166 10.15 -18.46 1.23
N GLN A 167 10.47 -19.72 1.56
CA GLN A 167 11.75 -20.07 2.18
C GLN A 167 12.92 -19.83 1.23
N GLU A 168 12.76 -20.17 -0.05
CA GLU A 168 13.78 -19.97 -1.09
C GLU A 168 14.14 -18.48 -1.25
N PHE A 169 13.14 -17.60 -1.24
CA PHE A 169 13.38 -16.15 -1.29
C PHE A 169 14.09 -15.67 -0.02
N VAL A 170 13.70 -16.16 1.17
CA VAL A 170 14.36 -15.81 2.44
C VAL A 170 15.82 -16.25 2.43
N ASP A 171 16.11 -17.46 1.97
CA ASP A 171 17.47 -18.00 1.90
C ASP A 171 18.31 -17.21 0.90
N MET A 172 17.73 -16.84 -0.25
CA MET A 172 18.38 -15.96 -1.23
C MET A 172 18.77 -14.62 -0.61
N MET A 173 17.85 -13.97 0.12
CA MET A 173 18.12 -12.69 0.78
C MET A 173 19.18 -12.84 1.88
N ALA A 174 19.11 -13.91 2.66
CA ALA A 174 20.10 -14.22 3.71
C ALA A 174 21.50 -14.46 3.13
N GLY A 175 21.61 -15.16 1.99
CA GLY A 175 22.86 -15.36 1.26
C GLY A 175 23.51 -14.04 0.78
N MET A 176 22.73 -12.97 0.68
CA MET A 176 23.20 -11.61 0.36
C MET A 176 23.43 -10.74 1.61
N GLY A 177 23.35 -11.32 2.81
CA GLY A 177 23.50 -10.59 4.07
C GLY A 177 22.28 -9.78 4.48
N ILE A 178 21.11 -10.02 3.88
CA ILE A 178 19.87 -9.31 4.18
C ILE A 178 18.97 -10.22 4.99
N ASN A 179 18.96 -9.99 6.31
CA ASN A 179 18.07 -10.72 7.19
C ASN A 179 16.62 -10.26 6.99
N VAL A 180 15.79 -11.15 6.46
CA VAL A 180 14.34 -10.92 6.34
C VAL A 180 13.66 -10.98 7.70
N TYR A 181 14.21 -11.78 8.62
CA TYR A 181 13.70 -11.96 9.97
C TYR A 181 14.77 -11.63 11.02
N GLN A 182 14.35 -11.04 12.14
CA GLN A 182 15.18 -10.75 13.29
C GLN A 182 14.50 -11.22 14.59
N PRO A 183 15.26 -11.64 15.61
CA PRO A 183 14.70 -11.98 16.91
C PRO A 183 14.03 -10.75 17.55
N GLY A 184 12.79 -10.91 17.98
CA GLY A 184 12.04 -9.92 18.75
C GLY A 184 12.43 -9.92 20.23
N PRO A 185 11.96 -8.92 21.01
CA PRO A 185 12.26 -8.79 22.44
C PRO A 185 11.80 -9.98 23.29
N ASP A 186 10.85 -10.75 22.80
CA ASP A 186 10.27 -11.95 23.41
C ASP A 186 10.87 -13.26 22.85
N GLY A 187 11.91 -13.16 22.02
CA GLY A 187 12.52 -14.30 21.34
C GLY A 187 11.76 -14.79 20.11
N MET A 188 10.64 -14.18 19.73
CA MET A 188 9.92 -14.55 18.50
C MET A 188 10.53 -13.88 17.27
N MET A 189 10.64 -14.61 16.16
CA MET A 189 11.12 -14.03 14.90
C MET A 189 10.11 -13.01 14.35
N GLN A 190 10.58 -11.81 14.06
CA GLN A 190 9.83 -10.71 13.46
C GLN A 190 10.42 -10.36 12.11
N ILE A 191 9.62 -9.84 11.17
CA ILE A 191 10.15 -9.31 9.91
C ILE A 191 11.12 -8.18 10.25
N ALA A 192 12.36 -8.23 9.76
CA ALA A 192 13.39 -7.26 10.15
C ALA A 192 13.06 -5.83 9.70
N ARG A 193 12.37 -5.73 8.56
CA ARG A 193 11.89 -4.48 7.96
C ARG A 193 10.38 -4.39 8.06
N ILE A 194 9.89 -4.00 9.24
CA ILE A 194 8.47 -3.65 9.36
C ILE A 194 8.30 -2.24 8.80
N ARG A 195 7.45 -2.10 7.78
CA ARG A 195 7.12 -0.81 7.16
C ARG A 195 6.68 0.19 8.23
N ASN A 196 7.41 1.31 8.33
CA ASN A 196 7.00 2.59 8.90
C ASN A 196 5.94 2.52 10.02
N ILE A 197 6.19 1.71 11.05
CA ILE A 197 5.59 1.99 12.35
C ILE A 197 6.22 3.31 12.76
N SER A 198 5.48 4.42 12.67
CA SER A 198 6.01 5.72 13.08
C SER A 198 6.69 5.57 14.44
N ASN A 199 7.83 6.22 14.68
CA ASN A 199 8.49 6.17 15.99
C ASN A 199 7.53 6.49 17.16
N LYS A 200 6.47 7.26 16.87
CA LYS A 200 5.35 7.54 17.76
C LYS A 200 4.46 6.30 18.04
N LEU A 201 4.13 5.51 17.03
CA LEU A 201 3.42 4.24 17.17
C LEU A 201 4.31 3.21 17.87
N TYR A 202 5.61 3.10 17.53
CA TYR A 202 6.54 2.20 18.22
C TYR A 202 6.67 2.55 19.72
N LYS A 203 6.87 3.83 20.05
CA LYS A 203 6.88 4.32 21.45
C LYS A 203 5.55 4.12 22.18
N ARG A 204 4.43 4.06 21.47
CA ARG A 204 3.12 3.72 22.04
C ARG A 204 3.00 2.21 22.26
N LEU A 205 3.43 1.40 21.30
CA LEU A 205 3.45 -0.05 21.38
C LEU A 205 4.31 -0.53 22.55
N THR A 206 5.48 0.05 22.77
CA THR A 206 6.36 -0.32 23.89
C THR A 206 5.74 -0.06 25.27
N LYS A 207 4.69 0.77 25.36
CA LYS A 207 3.96 1.06 26.61
C LYS A 207 2.78 0.11 26.84
N LEU A 208 2.37 -0.64 25.83
CA LEU A 208 1.30 -1.63 25.94
C LEU A 208 1.82 -2.90 26.62
N ASP A 209 0.92 -3.67 27.21
CA ASP A 209 1.32 -4.94 27.80
C ASP A 209 1.73 -5.94 26.69
N PRO A 210 2.51 -6.99 27.01
CA PRO A 210 2.99 -7.97 26.02
C PRO A 210 1.88 -8.68 25.21
N GLY A 211 0.68 -8.80 25.79
CA GLY A 211 -0.53 -9.32 25.18
C GLY A 211 -1.04 -8.41 24.05
N GLU A 212 -1.28 -7.14 24.38
CA GLU A 212 -1.70 -6.06 23.48
C GLU A 212 -0.67 -5.81 22.36
N ARG A 213 0.63 -5.79 22.70
CA ARG A 213 1.71 -5.69 21.71
C ARG A 213 1.66 -6.84 20.71
N GLY A 214 1.45 -8.07 21.17
CA GLY A 214 1.37 -9.23 20.28
C GLY A 214 0.14 -9.17 19.37
N LEU A 215 -0.98 -8.62 19.84
CA LEU A 215 -2.17 -8.41 19.02
C LEU A 215 -1.92 -7.36 17.93
N ILE A 216 -1.30 -6.23 18.27
CA ILE A 216 -0.97 -5.20 17.29
C ILE A 216 0.11 -5.69 16.32
N TRP A 217 1.09 -6.46 16.79
CA TRP A 217 2.06 -7.12 15.91
C TRP A 217 1.37 -8.07 14.92
N ALA A 218 0.43 -8.89 15.37
CA ALA A 218 -0.35 -9.74 14.49
C ALA A 218 -1.18 -8.91 13.49
N ILE A 219 -1.77 -7.81 13.92
CA ILE A 219 -2.53 -6.88 13.08
C ILE A 219 -1.64 -6.17 12.04
N LEU A 220 -0.44 -5.71 12.42
CA LEU A 220 0.53 -5.05 11.53
C LEU A 220 1.16 -6.05 10.55
N MET A 221 1.40 -7.30 10.99
CA MET A 221 1.77 -8.40 10.09
C MET A 221 0.64 -8.72 9.09
N LEU A 222 -0.61 -8.45 9.48
CA LEU A 222 -1.77 -8.51 8.60
C LEU A 222 -1.98 -7.22 7.79
N GLU A 223 -1.39 -6.07 8.16
CA GLU A 223 -1.46 -4.81 7.39
C GLU A 223 -0.76 -4.90 6.03
N ASP A 224 0.17 -5.85 5.84
CA ASP A 224 0.66 -6.23 4.52
C ASP A 224 -0.47 -6.70 3.56
N ASN A 225 -1.70 -6.95 4.07
CA ASN A 225 -2.92 -7.20 3.29
C ASN A 225 -3.79 -5.98 2.97
N ILE A 226 -3.67 -4.85 3.68
CA ILE A 226 -4.74 -3.82 3.66
C ILE A 226 -4.69 -2.92 2.41
N HIS A 227 -3.61 -2.96 1.64
CA HIS A 227 -3.55 -2.21 0.38
C HIS A 227 -4.25 -2.87 -0.81
N GLU A 228 -4.74 -4.11 -0.70
CA GLU A 228 -5.36 -4.75 -1.87
C GLU A 228 -6.77 -5.32 -1.66
N LYS A 229 -7.16 -5.89 -0.52
CA LYS A 229 -8.53 -6.44 -0.38
C LYS A 229 -9.05 -6.30 1.05
N ARG A 230 -10.35 -6.00 1.14
CA ARG A 230 -11.16 -5.90 2.37
C ARG A 230 -10.75 -6.95 3.41
N MET A 231 -10.54 -6.48 4.63
CA MET A 231 -10.40 -7.20 5.90
C MET A 231 -11.12 -8.57 5.92
N ILE A 232 -10.42 -9.66 5.59
CA ILE A 232 -10.82 -11.03 5.93
C ILE A 232 -9.84 -11.52 7.00
N LEU A 233 -10.09 -11.07 8.22
CA LEU A 233 -9.48 -11.62 9.43
C LEU A 233 -10.26 -12.82 9.97
N THR A 234 -11.27 -13.28 9.22
CA THR A 234 -12.25 -14.21 9.75
C THR A 234 -11.82 -15.67 9.67
N ASP A 235 -10.88 -16.13 8.83
CA ASP A 235 -10.67 -17.59 8.66
C ASP A 235 -9.29 -18.16 9.00
N ASP A 236 -8.33 -17.36 9.47
CA ASP A 236 -7.05 -17.93 9.90
C ASP A 236 -7.17 -18.61 11.29
N LYS A 237 -7.19 -19.94 11.25
CA LYS A 237 -7.31 -20.81 12.43
C LYS A 237 -6.15 -20.64 13.41
N LYS A 238 -4.96 -20.26 12.93
CA LYS A 238 -3.75 -20.04 13.73
C LYS A 238 -3.81 -18.69 14.43
N ALA A 239 -4.27 -17.64 13.73
CA ALA A 239 -4.52 -16.33 14.32
C ALA A 239 -5.61 -16.41 15.41
N ARG A 240 -6.73 -17.12 15.16
CA ARG A 240 -7.77 -17.37 16.16
C ARG A 240 -7.24 -18.11 17.39
N SER A 241 -6.35 -19.08 17.20
CA SER A 241 -5.74 -19.85 18.30
C SER A 241 -4.86 -18.98 19.19
N VAL A 242 -4.03 -18.11 18.60
CA VAL A 242 -3.15 -17.19 19.33
C VAL A 242 -3.95 -16.12 20.08
N ILE A 243 -4.99 -15.57 19.45
CA ILE A 243 -5.90 -14.58 20.05
C ILE A 243 -6.65 -15.19 21.24
N ARG A 244 -7.23 -16.39 21.06
CA ARG A 244 -7.95 -17.12 22.11
C ARG A 244 -7.03 -17.55 23.25
N GLY A 245 -5.80 -17.97 22.96
CA GLY A 245 -4.80 -18.34 23.96
C GLY A 245 -4.34 -17.16 24.84
N ARG A 246 -4.64 -15.92 24.44
CA ARG A 246 -4.36 -14.70 25.20
C ARG A 246 -5.60 -14.10 25.87
N GLY A 247 -6.74 -14.80 25.84
CA GLY A 247 -8.00 -14.35 26.46
C GLY A 247 -8.64 -13.15 25.76
N ILE A 248 -8.24 -12.84 24.53
CA ILE A 248 -8.78 -11.73 23.75
C ILE A 248 -9.90 -12.31 22.88
N GLU A 249 -11.11 -11.78 23.01
CA GLU A 249 -12.22 -12.23 22.18
C GLU A 249 -12.05 -11.71 20.75
N ALA A 250 -12.51 -12.49 19.77
CA ALA A 250 -12.40 -12.10 18.36
C ALA A 250 -13.10 -10.75 18.09
N SER A 251 -14.17 -10.45 18.83
CA SER A 251 -14.88 -9.17 18.78
C SER A 251 -14.01 -7.99 19.18
N ASP A 252 -13.14 -8.14 20.17
CA ASP A 252 -12.29 -7.06 20.70
C ASP A 252 -11.16 -6.73 19.71
N SER A 253 -10.62 -7.77 19.07
CA SER A 253 -9.63 -7.62 18.00
C SER A 253 -10.21 -6.88 16.81
N PHE A 254 -11.42 -7.24 16.38
CA PHE A 254 -12.13 -6.57 15.29
C PHE A 254 -12.51 -5.13 15.63
N ALA A 255 -12.98 -4.85 16.85
CA ALA A 255 -13.27 -3.48 17.30
C ALA A 255 -12.00 -2.61 17.32
N PHE A 256 -10.88 -3.15 17.79
CA PHE A 256 -9.58 -2.48 17.82
C PHE A 256 -9.01 -2.23 16.40
N LEU A 257 -9.24 -3.15 15.48
CA LEU A 257 -8.89 -3.00 14.06
C LEU A 257 -9.74 -1.95 13.35
N GLN A 258 -11.04 -1.95 13.61
CA GLN A 258 -11.95 -0.93 13.09
C GLN A 258 -11.61 0.45 13.67
N TYR A 259 -11.20 0.49 14.94
CA TYR A 259 -10.64 1.66 15.63
C TYR A 259 -9.35 2.17 14.97
N CYS A 260 -8.42 1.29 14.59
CA CYS A 260 -7.19 1.66 13.88
C CYS A 260 -7.46 2.10 12.42
N ASN A 261 -8.39 1.43 11.72
CA ASN A 261 -8.69 1.67 10.30
C ASN A 261 -9.44 2.99 10.03
N ASN A 262 -10.22 3.51 10.99
CA ASN A 262 -11.09 4.69 10.79
C ASN A 262 -10.50 6.05 11.22
N ARG A 263 -9.19 6.13 11.54
CA ARG A 263 -8.35 7.33 11.82
C ARG A 263 -8.16 7.76 13.28
N ALA A 264 -6.99 8.40 13.45
CA ALA A 264 -6.28 8.96 14.61
C ALA A 264 -7.01 9.94 15.56
N ALA A 265 -8.34 10.06 15.55
CA ALA A 265 -9.04 10.97 16.47
C ALA A 265 -10.53 10.62 16.66
N MET A 266 -10.87 9.39 17.05
CA MET A 266 -12.21 9.13 17.58
C MET A 266 -12.30 9.53 19.05
N THR A 267 -13.40 10.18 19.40
CA THR A 267 -13.86 10.37 20.77
C THR A 267 -14.33 9.03 21.38
N ARG A 268 -14.35 8.93 22.71
CA ARG A 268 -14.84 7.74 23.44
C ARG A 268 -16.22 7.31 22.94
N ASP A 269 -17.11 8.25 22.68
CA ASP A 269 -18.47 7.97 22.20
C ASP A 269 -18.50 7.38 20.79
N GLU A 270 -17.59 7.79 19.91
CA GLU A 270 -17.47 7.23 18.56
C GLU A 270 -16.92 5.80 18.60
N ALA A 271 -15.97 5.52 19.50
CA ALA A 271 -15.47 4.16 19.74
C ALA A 271 -16.57 3.24 20.28
N MET A 272 -17.40 3.74 21.21
CA MET A 272 -18.54 2.98 21.72
C MET A 272 -19.60 2.73 20.63
N ARG A 273 -19.88 3.70 19.76
CA ARG A 273 -20.80 3.51 18.62
C ARG A 273 -20.29 2.49 17.60
N ALA A 274 -18.98 2.49 17.31
CA ALA A 274 -18.38 1.50 16.42
C ALA A 274 -18.47 0.08 17.01
N TYR A 275 -18.23 -0.06 18.31
CA TYR A 275 -18.38 -1.33 19.02
C TYR A 275 -19.83 -1.86 19.00
N ASP A 276 -20.80 -0.98 19.25
CA ASP A 276 -22.23 -1.31 19.19
C ASP A 276 -22.65 -1.75 17.77
N GLU A 277 -22.17 -1.06 16.74
CA GLU A 277 -22.45 -1.37 15.33
C GLU A 277 -21.81 -2.70 14.88
N LEU A 278 -20.62 -3.04 15.39
CA LEU A 278 -19.96 -4.32 15.13
C LEU A 278 -20.83 -5.49 15.62
N TRP A 279 -21.37 -5.40 16.84
CA TRP A 279 -22.26 -6.42 17.41
C TRP A 279 -23.54 -6.62 16.57
N ARG A 280 -24.08 -5.51 16.06
CA ARG A 280 -25.23 -5.54 15.15
C ARG A 280 -24.89 -6.25 13.84
N VAL A 281 -23.78 -5.91 13.20
CA VAL A 281 -23.33 -6.52 11.92
C VAL A 281 -23.01 -8.00 12.07
N MET A 282 -22.50 -8.44 13.23
CA MET A 282 -22.27 -9.85 13.54
C MET A 282 -23.54 -10.66 13.82
N GLY A 283 -24.73 -10.04 13.70
CA GLY A 283 -26.02 -10.71 13.98
C GLY A 283 -26.22 -11.04 15.46
N ARG A 284 -25.44 -10.43 16.36
CA ARG A 284 -25.49 -10.69 17.81
C ARG A 284 -26.41 -9.72 18.57
N GLY A 285 -27.09 -8.82 17.86
CA GLY A 285 -27.94 -7.82 18.48
C GLY A 285 -27.12 -6.75 19.20
N ARG A 286 -27.57 -6.29 20.38
CA ARG A 286 -26.82 -5.33 21.20
C ARG A 286 -25.75 -6.05 22.02
N PRO A 287 -24.58 -5.41 22.26
CA PRO A 287 -23.59 -5.98 23.16
C PRO A 287 -24.15 -6.22 24.55
N ASP A 288 -23.72 -7.32 25.17
CA ASP A 288 -23.96 -7.56 26.58
C ASP A 288 -23.48 -6.37 27.42
N PRO A 289 -24.29 -5.82 28.36
CA PRO A 289 -23.92 -4.66 29.16
C PRO A 289 -22.60 -4.83 29.93
N ALA A 290 -22.26 -6.02 30.40
CA ALA A 290 -20.99 -6.25 31.12
C ALA A 290 -19.80 -6.15 30.16
N HIS A 291 -19.87 -6.80 28.99
CA HIS A 291 -18.84 -6.64 27.95
C HIS A 291 -18.73 -5.21 27.43
N ARG A 292 -19.87 -4.50 27.28
CA ARG A 292 -19.87 -3.10 26.85
C ARG A 292 -19.21 -2.19 27.89
N ALA A 293 -19.45 -2.42 29.17
CA ALA A 293 -18.84 -1.67 30.27
C ALA A 293 -17.33 -1.95 30.38
N GLU A 294 -16.93 -3.21 30.18
CA GLU A 294 -15.52 -3.61 30.14
C GLU A 294 -14.77 -2.98 28.95
N PHE A 295 -15.37 -2.99 27.76
CA PHE A 295 -14.79 -2.29 26.60
C PHE A 295 -14.69 -0.77 26.86
N ALA A 296 -15.71 -0.17 27.46
CA ALA A 296 -15.72 1.25 27.80
C ALA A 296 -14.66 1.64 28.85
N SER A 297 -14.31 0.75 29.78
CA SER A 297 -13.28 1.03 30.80
C SER A 297 -11.88 1.06 30.19
N LYS A 298 -11.61 0.18 29.20
CA LYS A 298 -10.35 0.11 28.45
C LYS A 298 -10.10 1.31 27.52
N LEU A 299 -11.12 2.14 27.25
CA LEU A 299 -11.03 3.38 26.47
C LEU A 299 -10.67 4.62 27.31
N SER A 300 -10.52 4.49 28.63
CA SER A 300 -10.19 5.57 29.58
C SER A 300 -8.69 5.72 29.75
#